data_AF-S4PVB9-F1
#
_entry.id   AF-S4PVB9-F1
#
_cell.length_a   1.000
_cell.length_b   1.000
_cell.length_c   1.000
_cell.angle_alpha   90.00
_cell.angle_beta   90.00
_cell.angle_gamma   90.00
#
_symmetry.space_group_name_H-M   'P 1'
#
loop_
_entity.id
_entity.type
_entity.pdbx_description
1 polymer ?
#
loop_
_entity_poly.entity_id
_entity_poly.type
_entity_poly.pdbx_seq_one_letter_code
_entity_poly.pdbx_strand_id
1 'polypeptide(L)'
;MSEEVTKRRAARYLAPDAGVRPYSRLQAEGYKMLSELEKGKFVSTDTYEAHVWVIPAKEVVMCTDKRLLYLEKNNVFGGWQIVWTYLWSEIPDVPTAVAKGVYIPTAKRKVLGMFPSSGSGKVIFLYDEQQKKFLLAQCERLMRPR
;
A
#
# COMPACT_ATOMS: atom_id res chain seq x y z
N MET A 1 -29.61 28.59 8.03
CA MET A 1 -28.85 27.90 6.97
C MET A 1 -27.43 27.76 7.48
N SER A 2 -27.06 26.64 8.10
CA SER A 2 -25.67 26.43 8.52
C SER A 2 -24.81 26.28 7.28
N GLU A 3 -23.86 27.18 7.06
CA GLU A 3 -22.83 26.99 6.02
C GLU A 3 -22.10 25.68 6.30
N GLU A 4 -22.28 24.72 5.41
CA GLU A 4 -21.60 23.44 5.49
C GLU A 4 -20.11 23.67 5.16
N VAL A 5 -19.29 23.79 6.21
CA VAL A 5 -17.85 24.01 6.07
C VAL A 5 -17.21 22.73 5.52
N THR A 6 -17.03 22.67 4.21
CA THR A 6 -16.36 21.55 3.56
C THR A 6 -14.85 21.68 3.72
N LYS A 7 -14.22 20.64 4.28
CA LYS A 7 -12.76 20.61 4.47
C LYS A 7 -12.07 20.63 3.11
N ARG A 8 -11.30 21.68 2.80
CA ARG A 8 -10.54 21.81 1.54
C ARG A 8 -9.36 20.83 1.41
N ARG A 9 -8.91 20.22 2.50
CA ARG A 9 -7.77 19.28 2.52
C ARG A 9 -7.94 18.15 3.53
N ALA A 10 -7.24 17.04 3.30
CA ALA A 10 -7.11 15.96 4.27
C ALA A 10 -6.43 16.46 5.55
N ALA A 11 -6.76 15.82 6.69
CA ALA A 11 -6.12 16.11 7.95
C ALA A 11 -4.62 15.77 7.87
N ARG A 12 -3.79 16.52 8.59
CA ARG A 12 -2.36 16.25 8.67
C ARG A 12 -2.14 14.86 9.29
N TYR A 13 -1.25 14.07 8.71
CA TYR A 13 -0.74 12.86 9.33
C TYR A 13 0.23 13.25 10.47
N LEU A 14 -0.06 12.77 11.68
CA LEU A 14 0.84 12.87 12.83
C LEU A 14 1.46 11.49 13.02
N ALA A 15 2.71 11.35 12.61
CA ALA A 15 3.43 10.11 12.80
C ALA A 15 3.67 9.85 14.31
N PRO A 16 3.80 8.58 14.74
CA PRO A 16 3.96 8.24 16.16
C PRO A 16 5.26 8.75 16.79
N ASP A 17 6.22 9.21 16.00
CA ASP A 17 7.46 9.79 16.49
C ASP A 17 7.25 11.23 16.98
N ALA A 18 8.04 11.64 17.97
CA ALA A 18 7.85 12.90 18.71
C ALA A 18 8.12 14.19 17.88
N GLY A 19 8.34 14.08 16.56
CA GLY A 19 8.70 15.19 15.69
C GLY A 19 7.53 15.73 14.87
N VAL A 20 7.18 17.01 15.06
CA VAL A 20 6.24 17.70 14.17
C VAL A 20 6.93 17.96 12.82
N ARG A 21 6.40 17.36 11.75
CA ARG A 21 6.88 17.57 10.38
C ARG A 21 6.02 18.61 9.63
N PRO A 22 6.58 19.30 8.62
CA PRO A 22 5.77 20.11 7.70
C PRO A 22 4.65 19.28 7.06
N TYR A 23 3.53 19.93 6.73
CA TYR A 23 2.43 19.25 6.07
C TYR A 23 2.87 18.68 4.73
N SER A 24 2.67 17.37 4.55
CA SER A 24 2.80 16.69 3.26
C SER A 24 1.43 16.25 2.79
N ARG A 25 1.00 16.76 1.62
CA ARG A 25 -0.27 16.34 0.99
C ARG A 25 -0.28 14.84 0.72
N LEU A 26 0.84 14.29 0.25
CA LEU A 26 1.02 12.87 -0.01
C LEU A 26 0.79 12.03 1.25
N GLN A 27 1.37 12.45 2.38
CA GLN A 27 1.19 11.72 3.65
C GLN A 27 -0.24 11.86 4.20
N ALA A 28 -0.83 13.07 4.09
CA ALA A 28 -2.20 13.32 4.52
C ALA A 28 -3.21 12.48 3.71
N GLU A 29 -3.01 12.38 2.39
CA GLU A 29 -3.81 11.53 1.51
C GLU A 29 -3.61 10.05 1.85
N GLY A 30 -2.37 9.59 1.95
CA GLY A 30 -2.03 8.21 2.31
C GLY A 30 -2.64 7.76 3.63
N TYR A 31 -2.51 8.58 4.67
CA TYR A 31 -3.08 8.29 5.99
C TYR A 31 -4.62 8.33 5.96
N LYS A 32 -5.22 9.27 5.22
CA LYS A 32 -6.68 9.30 5.02
C LYS A 32 -7.15 7.99 4.39
N MET A 33 -6.47 7.51 3.35
CA MET A 33 -6.80 6.21 2.73
C MET A 33 -6.71 5.08 3.75
N LEU A 34 -5.63 4.98 4.53
CA LEU A 34 -5.46 3.97 5.57
C LEU A 34 -6.58 4.04 6.64
N SER A 35 -7.02 5.24 7.01
CA SER A 35 -8.09 5.44 7.99
C SER A 35 -9.48 5.04 7.50
N GLU A 36 -9.70 5.02 6.19
CA GLU A 36 -10.96 4.59 5.58
C GLU A 36 -11.05 3.07 5.43
N LEU A 37 -9.91 2.36 5.41
CA LEU A 37 -9.86 0.91 5.24
C LEU A 37 -10.50 0.18 6.42
N GLU A 38 -11.43 -0.72 6.10
CA GLU A 38 -12.14 -1.58 7.08
C GLU A 38 -12.62 -0.81 8.32
N LYS A 39 -13.20 0.39 8.11
CA LYS A 39 -13.70 1.28 9.17
C LYS A 39 -12.61 1.68 10.19
N GLY A 40 -11.38 1.88 9.72
CA GLY A 40 -10.25 2.36 10.52
C GLY A 40 -9.49 1.27 11.26
N LYS A 41 -9.78 -0.02 11.03
CA LYS A 41 -9.14 -1.15 11.69
C LYS A 41 -7.60 -1.13 11.59
N PHE A 42 -7.06 -0.68 10.46
CA PHE A 42 -5.62 -0.69 10.23
C PHE A 42 -4.88 0.47 10.90
N VAL A 43 -5.57 1.53 11.33
CA VAL A 43 -4.92 2.68 11.98
C VAL A 43 -4.32 2.31 13.33
N SER A 44 -4.91 1.32 14.04
CA SER A 44 -4.41 0.85 15.32
C SER A 44 -3.29 -0.18 15.18
N THR A 45 -3.20 -0.87 14.04
CA THR A 45 -2.23 -1.94 13.83
C THR A 45 -1.05 -1.51 12.99
N ASP A 46 -1.21 -0.56 12.08
CA ASP A 46 -0.27 -0.25 11.03
C ASP A 46 0.03 1.26 10.96
N THR A 47 1.25 1.58 10.56
CA THR A 47 1.72 2.94 10.32
C THR A 47 1.87 3.15 8.81
N TYR A 48 1.27 4.21 8.27
CA TYR A 48 1.41 4.55 6.86
C TYR A 48 2.87 4.93 6.53
N GLU A 49 3.44 4.34 5.49
CA GLU A 49 4.82 4.59 5.05
C GLU A 49 4.87 5.25 3.67
N ALA A 50 4.19 4.67 2.67
CA ALA A 50 4.21 5.16 1.30
C ALA A 50 3.00 4.67 0.48
N HIS A 51 2.76 5.31 -0.67
CA HIS A 51 1.87 4.77 -1.68
C HIS A 51 2.30 5.17 -3.09
N VAL A 52 1.85 4.39 -4.07
CA VAL A 52 2.04 4.63 -5.51
C VAL A 52 0.71 4.41 -6.23
N TRP A 53 0.34 5.38 -7.07
CA TRP A 53 -0.85 5.28 -7.92
C TRP A 53 -0.63 4.30 -9.06
N VAL A 54 -1.43 3.24 -9.13
CA VAL A 54 -1.48 2.34 -10.28
C VAL A 54 -2.39 2.95 -11.36
N ILE A 55 -3.58 3.39 -10.94
CA ILE A 55 -4.48 4.23 -11.74
C ILE A 55 -4.84 5.43 -10.88
N PRO A 56 -4.49 6.66 -11.30
CA PRO A 56 -4.76 7.87 -10.51
C PRO A 56 -6.21 7.94 -10.01
N ALA A 57 -6.38 8.16 -8.71
CA ALA A 57 -7.66 8.25 -8.01
C ALA A 57 -8.56 6.98 -8.05
N LYS A 58 -8.09 5.86 -8.62
CA LYS A 58 -8.85 4.60 -8.71
C LYS A 58 -8.15 3.42 -8.05
N GLU A 59 -6.87 3.22 -8.32
CA GLU A 59 -6.09 2.08 -7.84
C GLU A 59 -4.74 2.53 -7.30
N VAL A 60 -4.37 2.01 -6.14
CA VAL A 60 -3.17 2.44 -5.42
C VAL A 60 -2.54 1.26 -4.70
N VAL A 61 -1.22 1.20 -4.72
CA VAL A 61 -0.44 0.29 -3.90
C VAL A 61 0.06 1.06 -2.70
N MET A 62 -0.25 0.58 -1.50
CA MET A 62 0.14 1.20 -0.24
C MET A 62 1.10 0.29 0.51
N CYS A 63 2.14 0.90 1.07
CA CYS A 63 3.07 0.27 1.99
C CYS A 63 2.80 0.81 3.40
N THR A 64 2.64 -0.09 4.37
CA THR A 64 2.69 0.23 5.80
C THR A 64 3.97 -0.34 6.40
N ASP A 65 4.20 -0.08 7.69
CA ASP A 65 5.27 -0.72 8.45
C ASP A 65 5.15 -2.26 8.53
N LYS A 66 3.95 -2.82 8.30
CA LYS A 66 3.68 -4.26 8.45
C LYS A 66 3.29 -4.99 7.18
N ARG A 67 2.69 -4.31 6.20
CA ARG A 67 2.10 -4.97 5.03
C ARG A 67 2.16 -4.15 3.75
N LEU A 68 2.08 -4.87 2.64
CA LEU A 68 1.77 -4.34 1.32
C LEU A 68 0.27 -4.49 1.05
N LEU A 69 -0.37 -3.44 0.56
CA LEU A 69 -1.79 -3.47 0.18
C LEU A 69 -1.97 -3.01 -1.27
N TYR A 70 -2.83 -3.71 -2.00
CA TYR A 70 -3.39 -3.21 -3.25
C TYR A 70 -4.82 -2.77 -2.98
N LEU A 71 -5.08 -1.49 -3.21
CA LEU A 71 -6.36 -0.86 -2.91
C LEU A 71 -7.02 -0.39 -4.20
N GLU A 72 -8.34 -0.50 -4.23
CA GLU A 72 -9.19 0.10 -5.26
C GLU A 72 -10.21 1.02 -4.60
N LYS A 73 -10.66 2.05 -5.31
CA LYS A 73 -11.74 2.91 -4.87
C LYS A 73 -13.08 2.22 -5.12
N ASN A 74 -13.90 2.08 -4.09
CA ASN A 74 -15.24 1.51 -4.22
C ASN A 74 -16.18 2.54 -4.86
N ASN A 75 -16.68 2.25 -6.07
CA ASN A 75 -17.56 3.16 -6.81
C ASN A 75 -19.00 3.22 -6.26
N VAL A 76 -19.44 2.23 -5.48
CA VAL A 76 -20.82 2.10 -5.00
C VAL A 76 -21.01 2.81 -3.66
N PHE A 77 -20.14 2.54 -2.69
CA PHE A 77 -20.26 3.07 -1.33
C PHE A 77 -19.29 4.21 -1.03
N GLY A 78 -18.41 4.55 -1.97
CA GLY A 78 -17.27 5.43 -1.72
C GLY A 78 -16.20 4.77 -0.84
N GLY A 79 -15.04 5.41 -0.74
CA GLY A 79 -13.92 4.92 0.06
C GLY A 79 -13.01 3.88 -0.63
N TRP A 80 -12.09 3.32 0.15
CA TRP A 80 -11.08 2.37 -0.33
C TRP A 80 -11.39 0.94 0.11
N GLN A 81 -11.19 0.00 -0.79
CA GLN A 81 -11.30 -1.44 -0.54
C GLN A 81 -9.95 -2.13 -0.76
N ILE A 82 -9.67 -3.14 0.04
CA ILE A 82 -8.49 -3.99 -0.13
C ILE A 82 -8.80 -5.04 -1.18
N VAL A 83 -8.09 -5.02 -2.30
CA VAL A 83 -8.17 -6.06 -3.34
C VAL A 83 -7.36 -7.28 -2.90
N TRP A 84 -6.16 -7.06 -2.39
CA TRP A 84 -5.33 -8.06 -1.71
C TRP A 84 -4.30 -7.38 -0.82
N THR A 85 -3.78 -8.12 0.16
CA THR A 85 -2.74 -7.65 1.06
C THR A 85 -1.84 -8.81 1.48
N TYR A 86 -0.57 -8.51 1.78
CA TYR A 86 0.41 -9.44 2.32
C TYR A 86 1.19 -8.75 3.44
N LEU A 87 1.36 -9.43 4.58
CA LEU A 87 2.36 -9.01 5.55
C LEU A 87 3.75 -9.08 4.89
N TRP A 88 4.66 -8.19 5.28
CA TRP A 88 6.04 -8.24 4.77
C TRP A 88 6.70 -9.59 5.05
N SER A 89 6.35 -10.24 6.16
CA SER A 89 6.82 -11.58 6.54
C SER A 89 6.28 -12.73 5.67
N GLU A 90 5.22 -12.50 4.88
CA GLU A 90 4.62 -13.51 3.99
C GLU A 90 5.21 -13.47 2.57
N ILE A 91 5.95 -12.41 2.26
CA ILE A 91 6.61 -12.23 0.96
C ILE A 91 7.99 -12.90 1.06
N PRO A 92 8.26 -13.98 0.30
CA PRO A 92 9.46 -14.80 0.49
C PRO A 92 10.74 -14.08 0.03
N ASP A 93 10.63 -13.24 -0.98
CA ASP A 93 11.75 -12.54 -1.60
C ASP A 93 11.37 -11.09 -1.89
N VAL A 94 12.35 -10.19 -1.95
CA VAL A 94 12.07 -8.78 -2.27
C VAL A 94 11.41 -8.67 -3.66
N PRO A 95 10.33 -7.89 -3.80
CA PRO A 95 9.75 -7.55 -5.10
C PRO A 95 10.77 -7.10 -6.14
N THR A 96 10.53 -7.42 -7.41
CA THR A 96 11.46 -7.11 -8.51
C THR A 96 10.79 -6.37 -9.67
N ALA A 97 11.57 -5.57 -10.40
CA ALA A 97 11.10 -4.93 -11.62
C ALA A 97 10.88 -5.96 -12.73
N VAL A 98 9.78 -5.82 -13.46
CA VAL A 98 9.47 -6.57 -14.69
C VAL A 98 9.00 -5.61 -15.76
N ALA A 99 8.99 -6.04 -17.03
CA ALA A 99 8.67 -5.17 -18.16
C ALA A 99 7.36 -4.37 -17.99
N LYS A 100 6.33 -4.99 -17.40
CA LYS A 100 5.00 -4.38 -17.21
C LYS A 100 4.79 -3.74 -15.83
N GLY A 101 5.77 -3.77 -14.93
CA GLY A 101 5.59 -3.25 -13.57
C GLY A 101 6.48 -3.88 -12.50
N VAL A 102 5.88 -4.24 -11.37
CA VAL A 102 6.59 -4.83 -10.22
C VAL A 102 6.00 -6.21 -9.91
N TYR A 103 6.85 -7.22 -9.85
CA TYR A 103 6.49 -8.57 -9.46
C TYR A 103 6.60 -8.72 -7.94
N ILE A 104 5.51 -9.16 -7.31
CA ILE A 104 5.41 -9.51 -5.90
C ILE A 104 5.42 -11.03 -5.79
N PRO A 105 6.50 -11.66 -5.30
CA PRO A 105 6.53 -13.10 -5.09
C PRO A 105 5.58 -13.46 -3.95
N THR A 106 4.87 -14.58 -4.07
CA THR A 106 4.00 -15.09 -3.01
C THR A 106 4.41 -16.50 -2.64
N ALA A 107 4.52 -16.76 -1.33
CA ALA A 107 4.83 -18.10 -0.85
C ALA A 107 3.79 -19.11 -1.35
N LYS A 108 4.26 -20.30 -1.76
CA LYS A 108 3.36 -21.40 -2.09
C LYS A 108 2.73 -21.91 -0.79
N ARG A 109 1.40 -21.98 -0.75
CA ARG A 109 0.73 -22.83 0.25
C ARG A 109 1.13 -24.26 -0.06
N LYS A 110 1.91 -24.92 0.82
CA LYS A 110 2.27 -26.34 0.66
C LYS A 110 0.99 -27.16 0.64
N VAL A 111 0.51 -27.53 -0.54
CA VAL A 111 -0.47 -28.60 -0.71
C VAL A 111 0.32 -29.90 -0.80
N LEU A 112 0.07 -30.82 0.12
CA LEU A 112 0.76 -32.10 0.19
C LEU A 112 0.55 -32.85 -1.14
N GLY A 113 1.64 -33.20 -1.85
CA GLY A 113 1.58 -34.15 -2.97
C GLY A 113 1.73 -33.62 -4.40
N MET A 114 2.12 -32.36 -4.65
CA MET A 114 2.40 -31.88 -6.01
C MET A 114 3.80 -31.27 -6.16
N PHE A 115 4.48 -31.67 -7.24
CA PHE A 115 5.85 -31.30 -7.64
C PHE A 115 6.06 -29.77 -7.76
N PRO A 116 7.30 -29.27 -7.58
CA PRO A 116 7.60 -27.85 -7.62
C PRO A 116 7.57 -27.33 -9.07
N SER A 117 6.46 -26.73 -9.49
CA SER A 117 6.47 -25.80 -10.62
C SER A 117 7.13 -24.46 -10.21
N SER A 118 7.43 -23.56 -11.14
CA SER A 118 7.97 -22.22 -10.90
C SER A 118 7.17 -21.40 -9.83
N GLY A 119 7.80 -20.39 -9.22
CA GLY A 119 7.20 -19.56 -8.17
C GLY A 119 5.88 -18.88 -8.57
N SER A 120 4.95 -18.77 -7.62
CA SER A 120 3.69 -18.01 -7.79
C SER A 120 3.89 -16.56 -7.35
N GLY A 121 3.20 -15.61 -8.00
CA GLY A 121 3.23 -14.21 -7.59
C GLY A 121 2.23 -13.36 -8.33
N LYS A 122 2.19 -12.06 -8.01
CA LYS A 122 1.34 -11.05 -8.65
C LYS A 122 2.20 -10.01 -9.36
N VAL A 123 1.73 -9.50 -10.48
CA VAL A 123 2.36 -8.31 -11.12
C VAL A 123 1.45 -7.12 -10.87
N ILE A 124 2.00 -6.08 -10.26
CA ILE A 124 1.40 -4.76 -10.19
C ILE A 124 1.79 -4.04 -11.48
N PHE A 125 0.82 -3.64 -12.30
CA PHE A 125 1.11 -2.89 -13.50
C PHE A 125 1.54 -1.46 -13.15
N LEU A 126 2.80 -1.12 -13.45
CA LEU A 126 3.35 0.21 -13.26
C LEU A 126 4.22 0.51 -14.46
N TYR A 127 3.76 1.42 -15.31
CA TYR A 127 4.50 1.79 -16.53
C TYR A 127 5.52 2.89 -16.25
N ASP A 128 5.25 3.76 -15.27
CA ASP A 128 6.16 4.82 -14.86
C ASP A 128 7.40 4.27 -14.14
N GLU A 129 8.58 4.57 -14.68
CA GLU A 129 9.87 4.11 -14.16
C GLU A 129 10.22 4.70 -12.79
N GLN A 130 9.80 5.93 -12.49
CA GLN A 130 10.07 6.54 -11.19
C GLN A 130 9.22 5.90 -10.10
N GLN A 131 7.96 5.63 -10.38
CA GLN A 131 7.04 4.92 -9.49
C GLN A 131 7.50 3.48 -9.23
N LYS A 132 7.96 2.77 -10.27
CA LYS A 132 8.56 1.42 -10.13
C LYS A 132 9.76 1.46 -9.18
N LYS A 133 10.74 2.33 -9.45
CA LYS A 133 11.94 2.48 -8.61
C LYS A 133 11.60 2.87 -7.18
N PHE A 134 10.66 3.80 -7.01
CA PHE A 134 10.21 4.24 -5.70
C PHE A 134 9.55 3.10 -4.92
N LEU A 135 8.62 2.36 -5.52
CA LEU A 135 7.96 1.23 -4.86
C LEU A 135 8.98 0.14 -4.45
N LEU A 136 9.90 -0.21 -5.35
CA LEU A 136 10.95 -1.20 -5.06
C LEU A 136 11.85 -0.76 -3.89
N ALA A 137 12.27 0.50 -3.87
CA ALA A 137 13.05 1.04 -2.76
C ALA A 137 12.28 1.00 -1.43
N GLN A 138 10.96 1.22 -1.44
CA GLN A 138 10.15 1.07 -0.23
C GLN A 138 10.03 -0.39 0.22
N CYS A 139 9.81 -1.32 -0.71
CA CYS A 139 9.77 -2.75 -0.41
C CYS A 139 11.10 -3.23 0.20
N GLU A 140 12.24 -2.87 -0.41
CA GLU A 140 13.58 -3.18 0.12
C GLU A 140 13.77 -2.62 1.53
N ARG A 141 13.37 -1.36 1.77
CA ARG A 141 13.50 -0.73 3.09
C ARG A 141 12.64 -1.43 4.14
N LEU A 142 11.41 -1.80 3.80
CA LEU A 142 10.41 -2.34 4.74
C LEU A 142 10.57 -3.84 5.01
N MET A 143 11.20 -4.58 4.10
CA MET A 143 11.53 -6.00 4.30
C MET A 143 12.86 -6.22 5.02
N ARG A 144 13.66 -5.17 5.27
CA ARG A 144 14.89 -5.30 6.06
C ARG A 144 14.56 -5.66 7.52
N PRO A 145 15.28 -6.62 8.13
CA PRO A 145 15.16 -6.86 9.56
C PRO A 145 15.54 -5.59 10.32
N ARG A 146 14.73 -5.25 11.34
CA ARG A 146 14.97 -4.11 12.23
C ARG A 146 15.91 -4.46 13.36
#